data_AF-A0A957DNG2-F1
#
_entry.id   AF-A0A957DNG2-F1
#
_cell.length_a   1.000
_cell.length_b   1.000
_cell.length_c   1.000
_cell.angle_alpha   90.00
_cell.angle_beta   90.00
_cell.angle_gamma   90.00
#
_symmetry.space_group_name_H-M   'P 1'
#
loop_
_entity.id
_entity.type
_entity.pdbx_description
1 polymer ?
#
loop_
_entity_poly.entity_id
_entity_poly.type
_entity_poly.pdbx_seq_one_letter_code
_entity_poly.pdbx_strand_id
1 'polypeptide(L)'
;MDRFRLRDDLVTVFNLAEMATLCQRLGLMYDELGGRSQRDKAGSLIGMMERNGRLPELVQEVVRERPHLETVYGAYIAIETAAPEDPLSWLDRLAQGEGPAIEEPPTMRWNTEITEDEENE
;
A
#
# COMPACT_ATOMS: atom_id res chain seq x y z
N MET A 1 3.58 -0.14 -4.11
CA MET A 1 3.53 1.34 -4.20
C MET A 1 4.96 1.88 -4.20
N ASP A 2 5.30 2.84 -5.05
CA ASP A 2 6.66 3.41 -5.10
C ASP A 2 6.84 4.48 -4.00
N ARG A 3 7.71 4.18 -3.02
CA ARG A 3 8.06 5.06 -1.90
C ARG A 3 8.67 6.39 -2.34
N PHE A 4 9.47 6.37 -3.40
CA PHE A 4 10.15 7.57 -3.88
C PHE A 4 9.17 8.56 -4.47
N ARG A 5 8.21 8.06 -5.25
CA ARG A 5 7.13 8.85 -5.84
C ARG A 5 6.22 9.46 -4.78
N LEU A 6 5.77 8.66 -3.80
CA LEU A 6 4.93 9.16 -2.71
C LEU A 6 5.61 10.29 -1.92
N ARG A 7 6.90 10.13 -1.62
CA ARG A 7 7.67 11.16 -0.93
C ARG A 7 7.76 12.44 -1.74
N ASP A 8 7.96 12.33 -3.04
CA ASP A 8 8.07 13.50 -3.93
C ASP A 8 6.74 14.24 -4.03
N ASP A 9 5.64 13.51 -4.17
CA ASP A 9 4.29 14.05 -4.18
C ASP A 9 3.96 14.75 -2.84
N LEU A 10 4.32 14.15 -1.70
CA LEU A 10 4.14 14.78 -0.38
C LEU A 10 4.90 16.10 -0.25
N VAL A 11 6.15 16.16 -0.75
CA VAL A 11 6.96 17.38 -0.67
C VAL A 11 6.48 18.45 -1.64
N THR A 12 5.93 18.05 -2.78
CA THR A 12 5.46 18.97 -3.83
C THR A 12 4.09 19.56 -3.50
N VAL A 13 3.20 18.76 -2.92
CA VAL A 13 1.78 19.10 -2.75
C VAL A 13 1.48 19.70 -1.37
N PHE A 14 2.27 19.36 -0.36
CA PHE A 14 2.10 19.89 1.00
C PHE A 14 3.23 20.86 1.33
N ASN A 15 2.91 21.92 2.08
CA ASN A 15 3.92 22.71 2.78
C ASN A 15 4.18 22.16 4.20
N LEU A 16 5.15 22.73 4.91
CA LEU A 16 5.52 22.29 6.27
C LEU A 16 4.35 22.31 7.27
N ALA A 17 3.51 23.35 7.24
CA ALA A 17 2.39 23.50 8.16
C ALA A 17 1.27 22.49 7.86
N GLU A 18 1.01 22.25 6.57
CA GLU A 18 0.04 21.24 6.14
C GLU A 18 0.54 19.82 6.46
N MET A 19 1.85 19.56 6.32
CA MET A 19 2.44 18.28 6.68
C MET A 19 2.35 18.02 8.19
N ALA A 20 2.52 19.05 9.03
CA ALA A 20 2.27 18.95 10.46
C ALA A 20 0.80 18.65 10.78
N THR A 21 -0.13 19.29 10.06
CA THR A 21 -1.57 19.06 10.20
C THR A 21 -1.96 17.64 9.77
N LEU A 22 -1.38 17.13 8.68
CA LEU A 22 -1.54 15.74 8.23
C LEU A 22 -1.06 14.76 9.31
N CYS A 23 0.10 15.02 9.91
CA CYS A 23 0.62 14.19 11.00
C CYS A 23 -0.34 14.16 12.20
N GLN A 24 -0.87 15.33 12.62
CA GLN A 24 -1.83 15.41 13.72
C GLN A 24 -3.08 14.56 13.46
N ARG A 25 -3.61 14.58 12.23
CA ARG A 25 -4.77 13.76 11.87
C ARG A 25 -4.49 12.26 11.89
N LEU A 26 -3.26 11.86 11.54
CA LEU A 26 -2.79 10.47 11.63
C LEU A 26 -2.47 10.04 13.07
N GLY A 27 -2.60 10.95 14.04
CA GLY A 27 -2.28 10.73 15.45
C GLY A 27 -0.78 10.77 15.75
N LEU A 28 0.01 11.47 14.92
CA LEU A 28 1.46 11.54 15.01
C LEU A 28 1.93 12.95 15.35
N MET A 29 3.00 13.04 16.14
CA MET A 29 3.66 14.31 16.41
C MET A 29 4.69 14.61 15.33
N TYR A 30 4.53 15.73 14.63
CA TYR A 30 5.45 16.15 13.56
C TYR A 30 6.91 16.28 14.03
N ASP A 31 7.10 16.64 15.30
CA ASP A 31 8.43 16.79 15.92
C ASP A 31 9.12 15.45 16.19
N GLU A 32 8.36 14.35 16.30
CA GLU A 32 8.92 12.99 16.45
C GLU A 32 9.45 12.45 15.11
N LEU A 33 9.04 13.04 13.98
CA LEU A 33 9.57 12.64 12.68
C LEU A 33 11.04 13.07 12.55
N GLY A 34 11.90 12.06 12.38
CA GLY A 34 13.33 12.27 12.14
C GLY A 34 13.60 13.05 10.86
N GLY A 35 14.67 13.85 10.87
CA GLY A 35 15.11 14.63 9.72
C GLY A 35 14.97 16.15 9.90
N ARG A 36 15.78 16.90 9.14
CA ARG A 36 15.82 18.37 9.22
C ARG A 36 15.05 19.05 8.10
N SER A 37 15.00 18.42 6.93
CA SER A 37 14.24 18.93 5.80
C SER A 37 12.82 18.34 5.75
N GLN A 38 11.92 19.01 5.03
CA GLN A 38 10.59 18.49 4.72
C GLN A 38 10.67 17.11 4.04
N ARG A 39 11.64 16.94 3.12
CA ARG A 39 11.83 15.69 2.40
C ARG A 39 12.26 14.55 3.31
N ASP A 40 13.13 14.83 4.28
CA ASP A 40 13.54 13.83 5.28
C ASP A 40 12.34 13.43 6.14
N LYS A 41 11.57 14.40 6.62
CA LYS A 41 10.37 14.15 7.44
C LYS A 41 9.29 13.38 6.67
N ALA A 42 9.07 13.69 5.39
CA ALA A 42 8.17 12.92 4.53
C ALA A 42 8.65 11.47 4.38
N GLY A 43 9.96 11.26 4.19
CA GLY A 43 10.56 9.91 4.17
C GLY A 43 10.38 9.16 5.49
N SER A 44 10.63 9.82 6.63
CA SER A 44 10.43 9.27 7.97
C SER A 44 8.98 8.90 8.24
N LEU A 45 8.04 9.76 7.84
CA LEU A 45 6.60 9.53 7.97
C LEU A 45 6.19 8.27 7.20
N ILE A 46 6.56 8.18 5.91
CA ILE A 46 6.24 7.02 5.08
C ILE A 46 6.84 5.75 5.68
N GLY A 47 8.12 5.78 6.07
CA GLY A 47 8.78 4.62 6.68
C GLY A 47 8.22 4.23 8.04
N MET A 48 7.66 5.17 8.81
CA MET A 48 6.96 4.87 10.07
C MET A 48 5.60 4.22 9.82
N MET A 49 4.81 4.76 8.88
CA MET A 49 3.49 4.20 8.54
C MET A 49 3.61 2.82 7.89
N GLU A 50 4.60 2.62 7.02
CA GLU A 50 4.85 1.32 6.38
C GLU A 50 5.23 0.23 7.40
N ARG A 51 6.12 0.53 8.37
CA ARG A 51 6.50 -0.41 9.44
C ARG A 51 5.33 -0.82 10.33
N ASN A 52 4.36 0.07 10.48
CA ASN A 52 3.17 -0.17 11.28
C ASN A 52 1.98 -0.70 10.47
N GLY A 53 2.15 -0.96 9.16
CA GLY A 53 1.06 -1.38 8.27
C GLY A 53 0.01 -0.30 7.97
N ARG A 54 0.23 0.94 8.42
CA ARG A 54 -0.70 2.09 8.27
C ARG A 54 -0.42 2.94 7.03
N LEU A 55 0.34 2.41 6.07
CA LEU A 55 0.60 3.11 4.80
C LEU A 55 -0.69 3.41 4.00
N PRO A 56 -1.70 2.52 3.96
CA PRO A 56 -2.98 2.83 3.31
C PRO A 56 -3.69 4.03 3.94
N GLU A 57 -3.68 4.15 5.27
CA GLU A 57 -4.31 5.28 5.97
C GLU A 57 -3.67 6.62 5.59
N LEU A 58 -2.32 6.66 5.48
CA LEU A 58 -1.62 7.85 5.01
C LEU A 58 -2.09 8.25 3.61
N VAL A 59 -2.21 7.29 2.69
CA VAL A 59 -2.61 7.58 1.30
C VAL A 59 -4.07 8.02 1.21
N GLN A 60 -4.95 7.41 1.99
CA GLN A 60 -6.35 7.84 2.09
C GLN A 60 -6.45 9.28 2.58
N GLU A 61 -5.69 9.64 3.62
CA GLU A 61 -5.66 11.02 4.14
C GLU A 61 -5.09 12.02 3.12
N VAL A 62 -4.04 11.62 2.38
CA VAL A 62 -3.46 12.44 1.31
C VAL A 62 -4.46 12.68 0.19
N VAL A 63 -5.15 11.64 -0.29
CA VAL A 63 -6.16 11.76 -1.36
C VAL A 63 -7.38 12.55 -0.88
N ARG A 64 -7.79 12.38 0.38
CA ARG A 64 -8.87 13.16 0.99
C ARG A 64 -8.58 14.66 0.99
N GLU A 65 -7.35 15.03 1.33
CA GLU A 65 -6.91 16.43 1.32
C GLU A 65 -6.63 16.96 -0.09
N ARG A 66 -6.24 16.08 -1.02
CA ARG A 66 -5.79 16.43 -2.36
C ARG A 66 -6.43 15.49 -3.38
N PRO A 67 -7.71 15.71 -3.74
CA PRO A 67 -8.46 14.79 -4.61
C PRO A 67 -7.82 14.56 -5.99
N HIS A 68 -7.03 15.50 -6.51
CA HIS A 68 -6.33 15.32 -7.78
C HIS A 68 -5.34 14.14 -7.80
N LEU A 69 -4.85 13.72 -6.63
CA LEU A 69 -3.96 12.58 -6.49
C LEU A 69 -4.70 11.23 -6.53
N GLU A 70 -6.04 11.22 -6.52
CA GLU A 70 -6.85 10.00 -6.67
C GLU A 70 -6.53 9.25 -7.96
N THR A 71 -6.26 9.97 -9.05
CA THR A 71 -5.86 9.35 -10.34
C THR A 71 -4.57 8.53 -10.24
N VAL A 72 -3.69 8.85 -9.29
CA VAL A 72 -2.41 8.19 -9.07
C VAL A 72 -2.53 7.06 -8.05
N TYR A 73 -3.30 7.29 -6.98
CA TYR A 73 -3.35 6.41 -5.82
C TYR A 73 -4.67 5.64 -5.66
N GLY A 74 -5.65 5.86 -6.52
CA GLY A 74 -6.97 5.25 -6.44
C GLY A 74 -6.92 3.73 -6.45
N ALA A 75 -6.04 3.13 -7.26
CA ALA A 75 -5.83 1.68 -7.28
C ALA A 75 -5.29 1.15 -5.94
N TYR A 76 -4.46 1.92 -5.25
CA TYR A 76 -3.91 1.52 -3.94
C TYR A 76 -4.97 1.62 -2.83
N ILE A 77 -5.81 2.66 -2.86
CA ILE A 77 -6.93 2.80 -1.93
C ILE A 77 -7.93 1.66 -2.14
N ALA A 78 -8.30 1.37 -3.40
CA ALA A 78 -9.30 0.36 -3.74
C ALA A 78 -8.93 -1.04 -3.25
N ILE A 79 -7.65 -1.42 -3.30
CA ILE A 79 -7.18 -2.75 -2.84
C ILE A 79 -7.38 -2.91 -1.33
N GLU A 80 -7.08 -1.89 -0.54
CA GLU A 80 -7.19 -1.98 0.92
C GLU A 80 -8.64 -1.80 1.40
N THR A 81 -9.42 -0.94 0.72
CA THR A 81 -10.83 -0.72 1.05
C THR A 81 -11.76 -1.78 0.49
N ALA A 82 -11.31 -2.70 -0.37
CA ALA A 82 -12.13 -3.78 -0.91
C ALA A 82 -12.52 -4.85 0.14
N ALA A 83 -12.02 -4.76 1.38
CA ALA A 83 -12.38 -5.66 2.46
C ALA A 83 -12.84 -4.92 3.73
N PRO A 84 -13.96 -4.15 3.73
CA PRO A 84 -14.38 -3.47 4.95
C PRO A 84 -15.09 -4.38 5.96
N GLU A 85 -15.66 -5.53 5.55
CA GLU A 85 -16.50 -6.34 6.47
C GLU A 85 -15.90 -7.70 6.83
N ASP A 86 -15.26 -8.40 5.88
CA ASP A 86 -14.67 -9.72 6.11
C ASP A 86 -13.66 -10.07 4.98
N PRO A 87 -12.35 -10.12 5.27
CA PRO A 87 -11.30 -10.42 4.29
C PRO A 87 -11.36 -11.85 3.72
N LEU A 88 -12.21 -12.73 4.28
CA LEU A 88 -12.50 -14.08 3.78
C LEU A 88 -13.88 -14.19 3.13
N SER A 89 -14.68 -13.11 3.06
CA SER A 89 -16.01 -13.13 2.41
C SER A 89 -15.96 -13.53 0.94
N TRP A 90 -14.86 -13.22 0.25
CA TRP A 90 -14.64 -13.66 -1.12
C TRP A 90 -14.41 -15.18 -1.22
N LEU A 91 -13.81 -15.81 -0.19
CA LEU A 91 -13.71 -17.27 -0.09
C LEU A 91 -15.05 -17.90 0.26
N ASP A 92 -15.84 -17.29 1.15
CA ASP A 92 -17.19 -17.76 1.49
C ASP A 92 -18.11 -17.70 0.25
N ARG A 93 -18.01 -16.63 -0.54
CA ARG A 93 -18.68 -16.49 -1.84
C ARG A 93 -18.30 -17.60 -2.82
N LEU A 94 -17.00 -17.92 -2.96
CA LEU A 94 -16.54 -19.04 -3.78
C LEU A 94 -17.00 -20.40 -3.24
N ALA A 95 -17.01 -20.58 -1.92
CA ALA A 95 -17.48 -21.80 -1.27
C ALA A 95 -18.99 -22.02 -1.46
N GLN A 96 -19.75 -20.94 -1.62
CA GLN A 96 -21.18 -20.95 -1.96
C GLN A 96 -21.44 -21.08 -3.47
N GLY A 97 -20.39 -21.15 -4.30
CA GLY A 97 -20.50 -21.35 -5.75
C GLY A 97 -20.71 -20.07 -6.56
N GLU A 98 -20.55 -18.90 -5.95
CA GLU A 98 -20.60 -17.61 -6.62
C GLU A 98 -19.19 -17.20 -7.09
N GLY A 99 -18.97 -17.17 -8.40
CA GLY A 99 -17.71 -16.73 -9.00
C GLY A 99 -17.80 -16.71 -10.52
N PRO A 100 -16.92 -15.96 -11.22
CA PRO A 100 -16.83 -16.08 -12.67
C PRO A 100 -16.49 -17.53 -13.00
N ALA A 101 -17.28 -18.15 -13.89
CA ALA A 101 -16.93 -19.44 -14.43
C ALA A 101 -15.53 -19.32 -15.05
N ILE A 102 -14.58 -20.11 -14.56
CA ILE A 102 -13.26 -20.18 -15.18
C ILE A 102 -13.49 -20.87 -16.53
N GLU A 103 -13.66 -20.08 -17.59
CA GLU A 103 -13.92 -20.59 -18.95
C GLU A 103 -12.69 -21.33 -19.51
N GLU A 104 -11.51 -21.06 -18.95
CA GLU A 104 -10.25 -21.68 -19.33
C GLU A 104 -9.90 -22.84 -18.39
N PRO A 105 -9.51 -24.02 -18.92
CA PRO A 105 -9.07 -25.12 -18.07
C PRO A 105 -7.83 -24.67 -17.27
N PRO A 106 -7.75 -24.98 -15.96
CA PRO A 106 -6.58 -24.63 -15.16
C PRO A 106 -5.33 -25.26 -15.77
N THR A 107 -4.42 -24.42 -16.26
CA THR A 107 -3.13 -24.89 -16.75
C THR A 107 -2.21 -25.06 -15.55
N MET A 108 -2.01 -26.30 -15.11
CA MET A 108 -1.00 -26.65 -14.11
C MET A 108 0.39 -26.40 -14.70
N ARG A 109 0.98 -25.23 -14.44
CA ARG A 109 2.39 -24.95 -14.74
C ARG A 109 3.24 -25.22 -13.50
N TRP A 110 3.50 -26.49 -13.23
CA TRP A 110 4.54 -26.88 -12.28
C TRP A 110 5.89 -26.78 -12.99
N ASN A 111 6.73 -25.81 -12.64
CA ASN A 111 8.13 -25.83 -13.04
C ASN A 111 8.86 -26.82 -12.11
N THR A 112 8.80 -28.11 -12.41
CA THR A 112 9.70 -29.11 -11.83
C THR A 112 10.92 -29.23 -12.73
N GLU A 113 11.82 -28.25 -12.64
CA GLU A 113 13.23 -28.54 -12.91
C GLU A 113 13.81 -29.06 -11.59
N ILE A 114 13.65 -30.36 -11.38
CA ILE A 114 14.45 -31.09 -10.41
C ILE A 114 15.85 -31.12 -11.03
N THR A 115 16.77 -30.31 -10.52
CA THR A 115 18.20 -30.50 -10.77
C THR A 115 18.59 -31.79 -10.06
N GLU A 116 18.78 -32.85 -10.84
CA GLU A 116 19.45 -34.06 -10.35
C GLU A 116 20.85 -33.64 -9.90
N ASP A 117 21.07 -33.67 -8.58
CA ASP A 117 22.40 -33.54 -8.00
C ASP A 117 23.27 -34.66 -8.58
N GLU A 118 24.28 -34.30 -9.37
CA GLU A 118 25.39 -35.18 -9.72
C GLU A 118 26.12 -35.56 -8.42
N GLU A 119 25.78 -36.72 -7.85
CA GLU A 119 26.62 -37.43 -6.88
C GLU A 119 27.95 -37.77 -7.59
N ASN A 120 28.97 -36.97 -7.30
CA ASN A 120 30.37 -37.30 -7.57
C ASN A 120 30.77 -38.49 -6.70
N GLU A 121 31.08 -39.63 -7.33
CA GLU A 121 31.87 -40.72 -6.76
C GLU A 121 33.26 -40.77 -7.41
#